data_AF-A0AAV0GJ28-F1
#
_entry.id   AF-A0AAV0GJ28-F1
#
_cell.length_a   1.000
_cell.length_b   1.000
_cell.length_c   1.000
_cell.angle_alpha   90.00
_cell.angle_beta   90.00
_cell.angle_gamma   90.00
#
_symmetry.space_group_name_H-M   'P 1'
#
loop_
_entity.id
_entity.type
_entity.pdbx_description
1 polymer ?
#
loop_
_entity_poly.entity_id
_entity_poly.type
_entity_poly.pdbx_seq_one_letter_code
_entity_poly.pdbx_strand_id
1 'polypeptide(L)'
;MTHHSNTSISLEELLAEKSSKVAQALKEKPDEENLCFLLGEDIPTDPQTFELVARYCHGYAIDLAPHNFFQISWLAYYLGMTEDHRPNNLLKMAYLYFRNNVLPSWNKTITALTTMSMHTEGLDRAMQLGLIHECAESLTTQALHDPRLLCHEPENCGFSKRNPRRTLFSPDWKKEDLAALGIKLYEPIMAGMIHRCVPLDYASASLCHYFDKNRSTTDRREVVEAIQRLLPPHDYYEDKEEEVEEEKELLVIPFTTLLEMLKTAVESGASEECKDGLEDRIGKRLDEVTVQDLISLSELYNSAEKQGGGGGEKYDSKCLKRLMKSYCCNYRGSDVTGFVKVGEVMNEFLVEVSRNPELKMETFVSLAELSSTVSTAIHGCSDGLYRAMDVYLETHGWLTEQEKEVVCGALECSMLSTEAREHAVGNQRLPLRLVVRVLFVAIGEMKLRDTATIVTQAGAERSEEYGEGTRRGNDDNNMDILLREKYNGSINNSRKNNSSVWKKLKRKLGCVTSTQHESINCHVKRNKQDHTVQGGKFK
;
A
#
# COMPACT_ATOMS: atom_id res chain seq x y z
N MET A 1 -82.73 20.38 21.56
CA MET A 1 -82.27 19.83 20.27
C MET A 1 -80.80 20.15 20.14
N THR A 2 -80.03 19.09 19.99
CA THR A 2 -78.57 18.98 20.05
C THR A 2 -77.86 19.87 19.04
N HIS A 3 -77.12 20.87 19.52
CA HIS A 3 -76.02 21.47 18.76
C HIS A 3 -74.83 20.51 18.82
N HIS A 4 -74.67 19.69 17.78
CA HIS A 4 -73.39 19.02 17.52
C HIS A 4 -72.41 20.08 17.03
N SER A 5 -71.65 20.67 17.94
CA SER A 5 -70.43 21.39 17.65
C SER A 5 -69.37 20.40 17.19
N ASN A 6 -69.29 20.15 15.88
CA ASN A 6 -68.08 19.62 15.26
C ASN A 6 -67.02 20.74 15.33
N THR A 7 -66.34 20.86 16.48
CA THR A 7 -65.06 21.54 16.56
C THR A 7 -64.05 20.69 15.80
N SER A 8 -63.78 21.03 14.54
CA SER A 8 -62.61 20.52 13.85
C SER A 8 -61.40 21.03 14.63
N ILE A 9 -60.79 20.16 15.43
CA ILE A 9 -59.56 20.46 16.17
C ILE A 9 -58.52 20.91 15.14
N SER A 10 -57.92 22.08 15.37
CA SER A 10 -56.91 22.63 14.48
C SER A 10 -55.66 21.74 14.47
N LEU A 11 -54.91 21.71 13.38
CA LEU A 11 -53.73 20.84 13.26
C LEU A 11 -52.66 21.23 14.30
N GLU A 12 -52.60 22.51 14.64
CA GLU A 12 -51.74 23.14 15.62
C GLU A 12 -52.01 22.60 17.03
N GLU A 13 -53.30 22.48 17.41
CA GLU A 13 -53.73 21.91 18.69
C GLU A 13 -53.40 20.41 18.79
N LEU A 14 -53.60 19.65 17.70
CA LEU A 14 -53.25 18.23 17.64
C LEU A 14 -51.73 18.01 17.71
N LEU A 15 -50.97 18.87 17.04
CA LEU A 15 -49.51 18.86 17.13
C LEU A 15 -49.05 19.23 18.53
N ALA A 16 -49.62 20.24 19.18
CA ALA A 16 -49.29 20.62 20.56
C ALA A 16 -49.52 19.48 21.57
N GLU A 17 -50.51 18.61 21.35
CA GLU A 17 -50.74 17.43 22.19
C GLU A 17 -49.56 16.43 22.15
N LYS A 18 -48.78 16.44 21.07
CA LYS A 18 -47.69 15.47 20.80
C LYS A 18 -46.30 16.10 20.80
N SER A 19 -46.19 17.39 20.50
CA SER A 19 -44.97 18.16 20.32
C SER A 19 -44.79 19.15 21.47
N SER A 20 -43.70 19.01 22.22
CA SER A 20 -43.34 19.99 23.25
C SER A 20 -43.02 21.37 22.65
N LYS A 21 -42.36 21.41 21.49
CA LYS A 21 -41.98 22.66 20.80
C LYS A 21 -43.21 23.44 20.33
N VAL A 22 -44.18 22.77 19.69
CA VAL A 22 -45.44 23.41 19.27
C VAL A 22 -46.27 23.81 20.49
N ALA A 23 -46.32 22.97 21.53
CA ALA A 23 -47.02 23.32 22.78
C ALA A 23 -46.42 24.55 23.48
N GLN A 24 -45.11 24.75 23.41
CA GLN A 24 -44.46 25.95 23.93
C GLN A 24 -44.75 27.16 23.05
N ALA A 25 -44.59 27.02 21.73
CA ALA A 25 -44.80 28.12 20.79
C ALA A 25 -46.25 28.63 20.82
N LEU A 26 -47.24 27.73 20.95
CA LEU A 26 -48.66 28.10 21.07
C LEU A 26 -48.99 28.80 22.40
N LYS A 27 -48.24 28.53 23.47
CA LYS A 27 -48.35 29.29 24.74
C LYS A 27 -47.82 30.71 24.59
N GLU A 28 -46.78 30.91 23.79
CA GLU A 28 -46.15 32.22 23.56
C GLU A 28 -46.95 33.06 22.55
N LYS A 29 -47.56 32.42 21.54
CA LYS A 29 -48.34 33.06 20.47
C LYS A 29 -49.63 32.26 20.19
N PRO A 30 -50.71 32.49 20.95
CA PRO A 30 -51.95 31.72 20.81
C PRO A 30 -52.76 32.05 19.55
N ASP A 31 -52.58 33.24 18.97
CA ASP A 31 -53.36 33.72 17.81
C ASP A 31 -52.71 33.37 16.45
N GLU A 32 -51.54 32.73 16.44
CA GLU A 32 -50.82 32.40 15.21
C GLU A 32 -51.21 31.01 14.69
N GLU A 33 -52.00 30.99 13.62
CA GLU A 33 -52.50 29.76 12.98
C GLU A 33 -51.46 29.11 12.03
N ASN A 34 -50.42 29.84 11.62
CA ASN A 34 -49.43 29.32 10.69
C ASN A 34 -48.25 28.68 11.42
N LEU A 35 -48.08 27.37 11.27
CA LEU A 35 -47.00 26.61 11.90
C LEU A 35 -45.58 27.13 11.61
N CYS A 36 -45.29 27.65 10.41
CA CYS A 36 -43.98 28.21 10.10
C CYS A 36 -43.74 29.53 10.85
N PHE A 37 -44.75 30.39 10.94
CA PHE A 37 -44.65 31.63 11.72
C PHE A 37 -44.64 31.39 13.23
N LEU A 38 -45.32 30.32 13.67
CA LEU A 38 -45.33 29.86 15.05
C LEU A 38 -43.95 29.33 15.47
N LEU A 39 -43.31 28.51 14.64
CA LEU A 39 -42.00 27.91 14.90
C LEU A 39 -40.82 28.83 14.56
N GLY A 40 -41.07 29.94 13.86
CA GLY A 40 -40.06 30.96 13.51
C GLY A 40 -39.12 30.58 12.37
N GLU A 41 -39.26 29.37 11.82
CA GLU A 41 -38.45 28.82 10.73
C GLU A 41 -39.30 27.85 9.89
N ASP A 42 -38.92 27.66 8.63
CA ASP A 42 -39.53 26.63 7.78
C ASP A 42 -39.22 25.23 8.34
N ILE A 43 -40.23 24.37 8.31
CA ILE A 43 -40.09 22.99 8.82
C ILE A 43 -39.11 22.24 7.89
N PRO A 44 -38.00 21.68 8.43
CA PRO A 44 -36.91 21.15 7.63
C PRO A 44 -37.18 19.72 7.11
N THR A 45 -38.30 19.52 6.42
CA THR A 45 -38.80 18.22 5.97
C THR A 45 -39.45 18.30 4.59
N ASP A 46 -39.54 17.17 3.91
CA ASP A 46 -40.37 17.05 2.71
C ASP A 46 -41.88 16.98 3.07
N PRO A 47 -42.78 17.40 2.17
CA PRO A 47 -44.22 17.40 2.43
C PRO A 47 -44.81 16.03 2.75
N GLN A 48 -44.24 14.95 2.21
CA GLN A 48 -44.76 13.59 2.42
C GLN A 48 -44.48 13.11 3.84
N THR A 49 -43.27 13.37 4.35
CA THR A 49 -42.91 13.10 5.75
C THR A 49 -43.77 13.92 6.70
N PHE A 50 -44.00 15.21 6.39
CA PHE A 50 -44.88 16.04 7.21
C PHE A 50 -46.31 15.49 7.27
N GLU A 51 -46.86 15.06 6.13
CA GLU A 51 -48.17 14.44 6.06
C GLU A 51 -48.27 13.16 6.93
N LEU A 52 -47.24 12.31 6.91
CA LEU A 52 -47.19 11.11 7.75
C LEU A 52 -47.20 11.46 9.25
N VAL A 53 -46.44 12.47 9.66
CA VAL A 53 -46.41 12.94 11.06
C VAL A 53 -47.71 13.64 11.45
N ALA A 54 -48.32 14.40 10.55
CA ALA A 54 -49.63 15.02 10.77
C ALA A 54 -50.72 13.94 10.96
N ARG A 55 -50.74 12.90 10.11
CA ARG A 55 -51.64 11.74 10.27
C ARG A 55 -51.42 11.03 11.61
N TYR A 56 -50.18 10.88 12.05
CA TYR A 56 -49.89 10.36 13.39
C TYR A 56 -50.50 11.24 14.50
N CYS A 57 -50.44 12.56 14.36
CA CYS A 57 -51.06 13.50 15.32
C CYS A 57 -52.59 13.42 15.33
N HIS A 58 -53.21 13.11 14.19
CA HIS A 58 -54.64 12.77 14.09
C HIS A 58 -55.00 11.39 14.69
N GLY A 59 -54.03 10.63 15.18
CA GLY A 59 -54.24 9.33 15.83
C GLY A 59 -54.16 8.12 14.89
N TYR A 60 -53.75 8.30 13.63
CA TYR A 60 -53.49 7.18 12.72
C TYR A 60 -52.18 6.46 13.06
N ALA A 61 -52.11 5.17 12.74
CA ALA A 61 -50.86 4.41 12.85
C ALA A 61 -49.83 4.92 11.83
N ILE A 62 -48.58 5.01 12.26
CA ILE A 62 -47.47 5.42 11.40
C ILE A 62 -46.79 4.19 10.78
N ASP A 63 -46.65 4.19 9.45
CA ASP A 63 -45.96 3.14 8.72
C ASP A 63 -44.47 3.50 8.56
N LEU A 64 -43.62 2.82 9.34
CA LEU A 64 -42.18 3.04 9.35
C LEU A 64 -41.48 2.04 8.41
N ALA A 65 -40.70 2.59 7.49
CA ALA A 65 -39.92 1.88 6.49
C ALA A 65 -38.46 2.38 6.49
N PRO A 66 -37.48 1.61 6.00
CA PRO A 66 -36.07 2.03 6.01
C PRO A 66 -35.79 3.34 5.25
N HIS A 67 -36.62 3.67 4.26
CA HIS A 67 -36.47 4.87 3.43
C HIS A 67 -37.11 6.14 4.01
N ASN A 68 -38.13 6.02 4.87
CA ASN A 68 -38.83 7.17 5.47
C ASN A 68 -38.45 7.40 6.94
N PHE A 69 -37.93 6.37 7.62
CA PHE A 69 -37.64 6.37 9.04
C PHE A 69 -36.74 7.55 9.46
N PHE A 70 -35.70 7.85 8.69
CA PHE A 70 -34.76 8.91 9.02
C PHE A 70 -35.43 10.29 9.08
N GLN A 71 -36.21 10.64 8.05
CA GLN A 71 -36.89 11.94 7.99
C GLN A 71 -37.96 12.08 9.09
N ILE A 72 -38.71 11.01 9.36
CA ILE A 72 -39.69 10.98 10.45
C ILE A 72 -39.00 11.16 11.81
N SER A 73 -37.87 10.50 12.03
CA SER A 73 -37.11 10.61 13.28
C SER A 73 -36.56 12.02 13.49
N TRP A 74 -36.03 12.63 12.42
CA TRP A 74 -35.56 14.00 12.46
C TRP A 74 -36.69 14.98 12.77
N LEU A 75 -37.84 14.84 12.10
CA LEU A 75 -38.98 15.72 12.34
C LEU A 75 -39.54 15.55 13.77
N ALA A 76 -39.64 14.32 14.25
CA ALA A 76 -40.05 14.03 15.62
C ALA A 76 -39.10 14.65 16.66
N TYR A 77 -37.79 14.61 16.40
CA TYR A 77 -36.78 15.26 17.22
C TYR A 77 -36.90 16.80 17.16
N TYR A 78 -37.00 17.37 15.97
CA TYR A 78 -37.16 18.81 15.74
C TYR A 78 -38.40 19.37 16.45
N LEU A 79 -39.50 18.63 16.43
CA LEU A 79 -40.75 19.00 17.11
C LEU A 79 -40.75 18.65 18.60
N GLY A 80 -39.69 18.04 19.14
CA GLY A 80 -39.62 17.65 20.55
C GLY A 80 -40.71 16.65 20.93
N MET A 81 -41.04 15.72 20.04
CA MET A 81 -41.97 14.60 20.27
C MET A 81 -41.28 13.48 21.06
N THR A 82 -40.80 13.82 22.26
CA THR A 82 -40.04 12.94 23.16
C THR A 82 -40.96 12.30 24.22
N GLU A 83 -40.38 11.39 25.00
CA GLU A 83 -41.05 10.74 26.14
C GLU A 83 -41.39 11.71 27.27
N ASP A 84 -40.65 12.82 27.38
CA ASP A 84 -40.85 13.82 28.44
C ASP A 84 -42.20 14.53 28.30
N HIS A 85 -42.66 14.72 27.06
CA HIS A 85 -43.95 15.32 26.77
C HIS A 85 -45.09 14.31 26.84
N ARG A 86 -44.87 13.10 26.30
CA ARG A 86 -45.88 12.03 26.28
C ARG A 86 -45.21 10.66 26.28
N PRO A 87 -45.70 9.67 27.05
CA PRO A 87 -45.17 8.32 26.98
C PRO A 87 -45.47 7.66 25.63
N ASN A 88 -44.50 6.91 25.13
CA ASN A 88 -44.54 6.20 23.84
C ASN A 88 -44.79 7.11 22.63
N ASN A 89 -44.09 8.24 22.61
CA ASN A 89 -44.21 9.25 21.56
C ASN A 89 -43.44 8.84 20.29
N LEU A 90 -43.63 9.62 19.23
CA LEU A 90 -43.13 9.31 17.89
C LEU A 90 -41.63 9.04 17.85
N LEU A 91 -40.81 9.85 18.54
CA LEU A 91 -39.36 9.68 18.50
C LEU A 91 -38.91 8.32 19.08
N LYS A 92 -39.51 7.89 20.20
CA LYS A 92 -39.22 6.58 20.79
C LYS A 92 -39.72 5.43 19.91
N MET A 93 -40.92 5.57 19.34
CA MET A 93 -41.47 4.58 18.42
C MET A 93 -40.57 4.40 17.20
N ALA A 94 -40.08 5.50 16.63
CA ALA A 94 -39.12 5.49 15.55
C ALA A 94 -37.81 4.79 15.98
N TYR A 95 -37.24 5.17 17.12
CA TYR A 95 -36.02 4.57 17.64
C TYR A 95 -36.15 3.06 17.90
N LEU A 96 -37.29 2.61 18.46
CA LEU A 96 -37.58 1.18 18.65
C LEU A 96 -37.68 0.43 17.32
N TYR A 97 -38.29 1.04 16.30
CA TYR A 97 -38.32 0.47 14.96
C TYR A 97 -36.90 0.32 14.40
N PHE A 98 -36.08 1.35 14.51
CA PHE A 98 -34.68 1.32 14.04
C PHE A 98 -33.88 0.20 14.71
N ARG A 99 -33.91 0.14 16.04
CA ARG A 99 -33.17 -0.85 16.81
C ARG A 99 -33.62 -2.29 16.55
N ASN A 100 -34.91 -2.52 16.35
CA ASN A 100 -35.47 -3.87 16.24
C ASN A 100 -35.61 -4.37 14.79
N ASN A 101 -35.81 -3.47 13.82
CA ASN A 101 -36.11 -3.85 12.43
C ASN A 101 -35.02 -3.46 11.43
N VAL A 102 -34.22 -2.41 11.71
CA VAL A 102 -33.18 -1.91 10.81
C VAL A 102 -31.83 -2.48 11.22
N LEU A 103 -31.36 -2.17 12.44
CA LEU A 103 -30.02 -2.56 12.92
C LEU A 103 -29.73 -4.05 12.80
N PRO A 104 -30.65 -4.99 13.09
CA PRO A 104 -30.34 -6.43 13.02
C PRO A 104 -30.13 -6.95 11.60
N SER A 105 -30.43 -6.15 10.57
CA SER A 105 -30.28 -6.52 9.17
C SER A 105 -29.21 -5.68 8.50
N TRP A 106 -28.14 -6.35 8.05
CA TRP A 106 -27.05 -5.75 7.28
C TRP A 106 -27.55 -4.83 6.16
N ASN A 107 -28.37 -5.38 5.26
CA ASN A 107 -28.89 -4.66 4.10
C ASN A 107 -29.70 -3.44 4.53
N LYS A 108 -30.66 -3.58 5.46
CA LYS A 108 -31.47 -2.43 5.90
C LYS A 108 -30.63 -1.34 6.58
N THR A 109 -29.56 -1.73 7.28
CA THR A 109 -28.63 -0.79 7.91
C THR A 109 -27.85 0.00 6.84
N ILE A 110 -27.41 -0.65 5.76
CA ILE A 110 -26.79 0.03 4.61
C ILE A 110 -27.80 0.93 3.89
N THR A 111 -29.06 0.50 3.73
CA THR A 111 -30.12 1.33 3.12
C THR A 111 -30.35 2.59 3.94
N ALA A 112 -30.41 2.43 5.27
CA ALA A 112 -30.62 3.54 6.20
C ALA A 112 -29.45 4.53 6.13
N LEU A 113 -28.20 4.05 6.10
CA LEU A 113 -27.03 4.92 5.93
C LEU A 113 -27.01 5.64 4.57
N THR A 114 -27.37 4.92 3.49
CA THR A 114 -27.43 5.49 2.15
C THR A 114 -28.49 6.58 2.06
N THR A 115 -29.69 6.33 2.59
CA THR A 115 -30.77 7.33 2.63
C THR A 115 -30.39 8.55 3.48
N MET A 116 -29.75 8.36 4.63
CA MET A 116 -29.21 9.47 5.43
C MET A 116 -28.22 10.33 4.64
N SER A 117 -27.37 9.73 3.80
CA SER A 117 -26.39 10.46 2.98
C SER A 117 -26.95 11.20 1.77
N MET A 118 -28.15 10.86 1.29
CA MET A 118 -28.76 11.49 0.10
C MET A 118 -29.25 12.91 0.35
N HIS A 119 -29.48 13.28 1.61
CA HIS A 119 -29.98 14.60 1.97
C HIS A 119 -28.84 15.57 2.27
N THR A 120 -28.94 16.81 1.79
CA THR A 120 -27.88 17.85 1.84
C THR A 120 -27.33 18.13 3.24
N GLU A 121 -28.12 17.90 4.29
CA GLU A 121 -27.73 18.02 5.71
C GLU A 121 -27.99 16.71 6.49
N GLY A 122 -28.24 15.61 5.78
CA GLY A 122 -28.69 14.36 6.40
C GLY A 122 -27.64 13.73 7.31
N LEU A 123 -26.36 13.83 6.95
CA LEU A 123 -25.26 13.30 7.77
C LEU A 123 -25.13 14.02 9.12
N ASP A 124 -25.19 15.36 9.11
CA ASP A 124 -25.07 16.16 10.35
C ASP A 124 -26.27 15.90 11.27
N ARG A 125 -27.49 15.84 10.70
CA ARG A 125 -28.72 15.49 11.42
C ARG A 125 -28.68 14.08 11.99
N ALA A 126 -28.19 13.10 11.22
CA ALA A 126 -28.03 11.73 11.68
C ALA A 126 -26.96 11.59 12.77
N MET A 127 -25.91 12.41 12.73
CA MET A 127 -24.90 12.50 13.78
C MET A 127 -25.48 13.06 15.09
N GLN A 128 -26.29 14.11 15.02
CA GLN A 128 -26.98 14.68 16.19
C GLN A 128 -27.92 13.66 16.88
N LEU A 129 -28.56 12.80 16.08
CA LEU A 129 -29.41 11.72 16.59
C LEU A 129 -28.64 10.47 17.03
N GLY A 130 -27.31 10.42 16.84
CA GLY A 130 -26.48 9.25 17.17
C GLY A 130 -26.68 8.03 16.26
N LEU A 131 -27.45 8.16 15.18
CA LEU A 131 -27.85 7.02 14.32
C LEU A 131 -26.67 6.44 13.55
N ILE A 132 -25.73 7.28 13.09
CA ILE A 132 -24.54 6.81 12.34
C ILE A 132 -23.69 5.90 13.22
N HIS A 133 -23.49 6.27 14.50
CA HIS A 133 -22.71 5.48 15.45
C HIS A 133 -23.37 4.12 15.70
N GLU A 134 -24.69 4.10 15.94
CA GLU A 134 -25.42 2.83 16.14
C GLU A 134 -25.40 1.93 14.91
N CYS A 135 -25.53 2.50 13.71
CA CYS A 135 -25.34 1.75 12.46
C CYS A 135 -23.93 1.16 12.35
N ALA A 136 -22.89 1.97 12.61
CA ALA A 136 -21.50 1.53 12.54
C ALA A 136 -21.18 0.43 13.56
N GLU A 137 -21.68 0.56 14.79
CA GLU A 137 -21.55 -0.49 15.80
C GLU A 137 -22.26 -1.77 15.38
N SER A 138 -23.50 -1.69 14.90
CA SER A 138 -24.26 -2.86 14.45
C SER A 138 -23.59 -3.57 13.28
N LEU A 139 -23.12 -2.82 12.27
CA LEU A 139 -22.37 -3.38 11.14
C LEU A 139 -21.07 -4.05 11.63
N THR A 140 -20.37 -3.44 12.58
CA THR A 140 -19.14 -4.03 13.11
C THR A 140 -19.42 -5.31 13.89
N THR A 141 -20.47 -5.36 14.72
CA THR A 141 -20.84 -6.59 15.43
C THR A 141 -21.29 -7.70 14.49
N GLN A 142 -21.99 -7.34 13.41
CA GLN A 142 -22.40 -8.29 12.39
C GLN A 142 -21.20 -8.83 11.61
N ALA A 143 -20.26 -7.98 11.21
CA ALA A 143 -19.03 -8.38 10.53
C ALA A 143 -18.11 -9.24 11.42
N LEU A 144 -18.11 -9.03 12.74
CA LEU A 144 -17.42 -9.89 13.70
C LEU A 144 -18.05 -11.29 13.82
N HIS A 145 -19.37 -11.38 13.71
CA HIS A 145 -20.09 -12.66 13.77
C HIS A 145 -20.06 -13.42 12.45
N ASP A 146 -20.20 -12.72 11.31
CA ASP A 146 -20.10 -13.27 9.97
C ASP A 146 -19.27 -12.35 9.05
N PRO A 147 -17.94 -12.56 8.98
CA PRO A 147 -17.05 -11.76 8.13
C PRO A 147 -17.39 -11.81 6.64
N ARG A 148 -18.15 -12.83 6.19
CA ARG A 148 -18.56 -12.98 4.77
C ARG A 148 -19.50 -11.88 4.31
N LEU A 149 -20.09 -11.13 5.23
CA LEU A 149 -20.90 -9.94 4.94
C LEU A 149 -20.07 -8.82 4.29
N LEU A 150 -18.76 -8.76 4.56
CA LEU A 150 -17.85 -7.78 3.94
C LEU A 150 -17.50 -8.14 2.49
N CYS A 151 -17.29 -9.42 2.23
CA CYS A 151 -17.03 -9.96 0.90
C CYS A 151 -17.27 -11.48 0.92
N HIS A 152 -17.92 -12.03 -0.11
CA HIS A 152 -18.14 -13.47 -0.21
C HIS A 152 -16.81 -14.16 -0.50
N GLU A 153 -16.37 -15.00 0.43
CA GLU A 153 -15.14 -15.79 0.43
C GLU A 153 -13.89 -15.00 -0.02
N PRO A 154 -12.89 -14.78 0.85
CA PRO A 154 -11.55 -14.46 0.41
C PRO A 154 -10.98 -15.73 -0.24
N GLU A 155 -11.51 -16.13 -1.39
CA GLU A 155 -10.77 -16.89 -2.39
C GLU A 155 -9.75 -15.93 -3.02
N ASN A 156 -8.92 -15.37 -2.14
CA ASN A 156 -7.51 -15.22 -2.28
C ASN A 156 -7.09 -14.12 -3.27
N CYS A 157 -6.25 -13.23 -2.77
CA CYS A 157 -5.65 -12.05 -3.38
C CYS A 157 -4.89 -12.36 -4.70
N GLY A 158 -5.60 -12.86 -5.73
CA GLY A 158 -5.07 -13.37 -6.99
C GLY A 158 -5.78 -14.56 -7.65
N PHE A 159 -6.97 -15.03 -7.20
CA PHE A 159 -7.46 -16.35 -7.62
C PHE A 159 -8.71 -16.31 -8.52
N SER A 160 -8.48 -16.74 -9.77
CA SER A 160 -9.44 -17.31 -10.72
C SER A 160 -10.60 -16.44 -11.22
N LYS A 161 -10.80 -16.52 -12.55
CA LYS A 161 -11.94 -15.94 -13.26
C LYS A 161 -13.25 -16.31 -12.56
N ARG A 162 -14.08 -15.30 -12.25
CA ARG A 162 -15.47 -15.44 -11.80
C ARG A 162 -16.12 -16.61 -12.55
N ASN A 163 -16.45 -17.69 -11.86
CA ASN A 163 -17.25 -18.76 -12.45
C ASN A 163 -18.67 -18.23 -12.65
N PRO A 164 -19.12 -17.94 -13.88
CA PRO A 164 -20.41 -17.27 -14.10
C PRO A 164 -21.61 -18.15 -13.71
N ARG A 165 -21.38 -19.46 -13.51
CA ARG A 165 -22.38 -20.42 -13.03
C ARG A 165 -22.66 -20.33 -11.52
N ARG A 166 -21.72 -19.81 -10.71
CA ARG A 166 -21.92 -19.63 -9.25
C ARG A 166 -22.63 -18.31 -8.90
N THR A 167 -22.48 -17.29 -9.74
CA THR A 167 -23.19 -16.00 -9.60
C THR A 167 -24.69 -16.08 -9.93
N LEU A 168 -25.14 -17.13 -10.62
CA LEU A 168 -26.55 -17.32 -11.01
C LEU A 168 -27.43 -17.88 -9.88
N PHE A 169 -26.83 -18.44 -8.82
CA PHE A 169 -27.55 -19.07 -7.70
C PHE A 169 -27.19 -18.47 -6.33
N SER A 170 -26.50 -17.32 -6.31
CA SER A 170 -26.31 -16.59 -5.06
C SER A 170 -27.64 -15.90 -4.71
N PRO A 171 -28.19 -16.09 -3.49
CA PRO A 171 -29.45 -15.45 -3.11
C PRO A 171 -29.38 -13.93 -3.26
N ASP A 172 -30.54 -13.27 -3.29
CA ASP A 172 -30.73 -11.81 -3.35
C ASP A 172 -30.06 -10.97 -2.22
N TRP A 173 -29.08 -11.51 -1.48
CA TRP A 173 -28.35 -10.83 -0.41
C TRP A 173 -27.47 -9.69 -0.92
N LYS A 174 -27.18 -9.63 -2.23
CA LYS A 174 -26.32 -8.66 -2.90
C LYS A 174 -27.03 -7.39 -3.40
N LYS A 175 -28.10 -6.95 -2.73
CA LYS A 175 -28.76 -5.69 -3.12
C LYS A 175 -28.00 -4.45 -2.67
N GLU A 176 -27.33 -4.52 -1.51
CA GLU A 176 -26.63 -3.35 -0.94
C GLU A 176 -25.30 -3.77 -0.32
N ASP A 177 -24.22 -3.33 -0.95
CA ASP A 177 -22.84 -3.58 -0.54
C ASP A 177 -22.34 -2.36 0.25
N LEU A 178 -21.40 -2.53 1.20
CA LEU A 178 -20.71 -1.39 1.83
C LEU A 178 -20.05 -0.51 0.79
N ALA A 179 -19.66 -1.08 -0.36
CA ALA A 179 -19.15 -0.33 -1.50
C ALA A 179 -20.18 0.62 -2.14
N ALA A 180 -21.45 0.62 -1.73
CA ALA A 180 -22.43 1.64 -2.12
C ALA A 180 -22.35 2.91 -1.27
N LEU A 181 -21.72 2.85 -0.09
CA LEU A 181 -21.60 4.00 0.80
C LEU A 181 -20.59 5.01 0.25
N GLY A 182 -20.93 6.30 0.37
CA GLY A 182 -19.98 7.39 0.11
C GLY A 182 -18.79 7.34 1.06
N ILE A 183 -17.65 7.87 0.62
CA ILE A 183 -16.37 7.72 1.34
C ILE A 183 -16.42 8.21 2.79
N LYS A 184 -17.17 9.29 3.05
CA LYS A 184 -17.39 9.88 4.38
C LYS A 184 -18.01 8.92 5.39
N LEU A 185 -18.78 7.92 4.93
CA LEU A 185 -19.36 6.88 5.76
C LEU A 185 -18.51 5.61 5.75
N TYR A 186 -18.01 5.22 4.56
CA TYR A 186 -17.23 4.00 4.41
C TYR A 186 -15.95 4.02 5.25
N GLU A 187 -15.19 5.11 5.19
CA GLU A 187 -13.91 5.23 5.88
C GLU A 187 -14.01 5.05 7.41
N PRO A 188 -14.84 5.80 8.16
CA PRO A 188 -14.94 5.63 9.62
C PRO A 188 -15.51 4.27 10.02
N ILE A 189 -16.42 3.68 9.22
CA ILE A 189 -16.96 2.34 9.49
C ILE A 189 -15.84 1.30 9.35
N MET A 190 -15.07 1.35 8.27
CA MET A 190 -13.94 0.44 8.07
C MET A 190 -12.84 0.63 9.11
N ALA A 191 -12.53 1.87 9.49
CA ALA A 191 -11.59 2.16 10.57
C ALA A 191 -12.05 1.52 11.88
N GLY A 192 -13.34 1.64 12.22
CA GLY A 192 -13.95 0.99 13.37
C GLY A 192 -13.87 -0.54 13.32
N MET A 193 -14.13 -1.12 12.15
CA MET A 193 -14.02 -2.58 11.93
C MET A 193 -12.60 -3.09 12.09
N ILE A 194 -11.61 -2.39 11.52
CA ILE A 194 -10.18 -2.73 11.65
C ILE A 194 -9.75 -2.61 13.11
N HIS A 195 -10.14 -1.54 13.81
CA HIS A 195 -9.84 -1.36 15.24
C HIS A 195 -10.45 -2.44 16.14
N ARG A 196 -11.64 -2.96 15.78
CA ARG A 196 -12.28 -4.07 16.52
C ARG A 196 -11.83 -5.46 16.08
N CYS A 197 -10.74 -5.55 15.30
CA CYS A 197 -10.12 -6.81 14.87
C CYS A 197 -11.06 -7.72 14.07
N VAL A 198 -11.89 -7.14 13.18
CA VAL A 198 -12.55 -7.94 12.14
C VAL A 198 -11.47 -8.63 11.30
N PRO A 199 -11.66 -9.91 10.90
CA PRO A 199 -10.63 -10.66 10.15
C PRO A 199 -10.09 -9.89 8.94
N LEU A 200 -8.76 -9.75 8.90
CA LEU A 200 -8.10 -8.77 8.04
C LEU A 200 -8.14 -9.14 6.56
N ASP A 201 -8.29 -10.43 6.23
CA ASP A 201 -8.54 -10.91 4.87
C ASP A 201 -9.86 -10.40 4.29
N TYR A 202 -10.90 -10.31 5.11
CA TYR A 202 -12.21 -9.81 4.68
C TYR A 202 -12.21 -8.29 4.63
N ALA A 203 -11.50 -7.64 5.57
CA ALA A 203 -11.30 -6.20 5.54
C ALA A 203 -10.51 -5.78 4.29
N SER A 204 -9.41 -6.48 3.96
CA SER A 204 -8.62 -6.20 2.75
C SER A 204 -9.42 -6.45 1.48
N ALA A 205 -10.19 -7.54 1.41
CA ALA A 205 -11.08 -7.82 0.29
C ALA A 205 -12.15 -6.73 0.11
N SER A 206 -12.72 -6.23 1.21
CA SER A 206 -13.68 -5.12 1.17
C SER A 206 -13.04 -3.83 0.65
N LEU A 207 -11.83 -3.48 1.12
CA LEU A 207 -11.10 -2.30 0.66
C LEU A 207 -10.77 -2.39 -0.85
N CYS A 208 -10.32 -3.56 -1.30
CA CYS A 208 -10.07 -3.81 -2.73
C CYS A 208 -11.36 -3.70 -3.54
N HIS A 209 -12.47 -4.28 -3.06
CA HIS A 209 -13.77 -4.17 -3.73
C HIS A 209 -14.26 -2.72 -3.81
N TYR A 210 -14.08 -1.96 -2.73
CA TYR A 210 -14.43 -0.55 -2.68
C TYR A 210 -13.62 0.27 -3.67
N PHE A 211 -12.30 0.05 -3.74
CA PHE A 211 -11.42 0.67 -4.71
C PHE A 211 -11.87 0.36 -6.14
N ASP A 212 -12.04 -0.92 -6.48
CA ASP A 212 -12.40 -1.35 -7.84
C ASP A 212 -13.72 -0.75 -8.32
N LYS A 213 -14.70 -0.63 -7.42
CA LYS A 213 -16.00 -0.04 -7.74
C LYS A 213 -15.92 1.48 -7.92
N ASN A 214 -15.11 2.17 -7.12
CA ASN A 214 -15.09 3.63 -7.06
C ASN A 214 -13.92 4.29 -7.80
N ARG A 215 -12.96 3.54 -8.35
CA ARG A 215 -11.78 4.09 -9.08
C ARG A 215 -12.12 4.95 -10.30
N SER A 216 -13.29 4.74 -10.90
CA SER A 216 -13.76 5.51 -12.07
C SER A 216 -14.68 6.68 -11.71
N THR A 217 -14.92 6.93 -10.43
CA THR A 217 -15.79 8.03 -9.97
C THR A 217 -15.04 9.36 -9.92
N THR A 218 -15.78 10.47 -9.81
CA THR A 218 -15.20 11.81 -9.60
C THR A 218 -14.36 11.87 -8.32
N ASP A 219 -14.71 11.05 -7.34
CA ASP A 219 -14.14 11.09 -5.99
C ASP A 219 -12.94 10.15 -5.85
N ARG A 220 -12.41 9.62 -6.97
CA ARG A 220 -11.30 8.65 -7.01
C ARG A 220 -10.08 9.09 -6.20
N ARG A 221 -9.82 10.40 -6.09
CA ARG A 221 -8.76 10.95 -5.26
C ARG A 221 -9.00 10.67 -3.78
N GLU A 222 -10.17 11.07 -3.27
CA GLU A 222 -10.55 10.90 -1.87
C GLU A 222 -10.59 9.42 -1.48
N VAL A 223 -11.08 8.57 -2.39
CA VAL A 223 -11.13 7.11 -2.21
C VAL A 223 -9.73 6.54 -1.99
N VAL A 224 -8.76 6.86 -2.86
CA VAL A 224 -7.40 6.31 -2.75
C VAL A 224 -6.69 6.83 -1.50
N GLU A 225 -6.84 8.12 -1.18
CA GLU A 225 -6.27 8.71 0.02
C GLU A 225 -6.88 8.09 1.30
N ALA A 226 -8.20 7.84 1.32
CA ALA A 226 -8.86 7.19 2.44
C ALA A 226 -8.43 5.74 2.64
N ILE A 227 -8.39 4.96 1.57
CA ILE A 227 -7.92 3.56 1.67
C ILE A 227 -6.47 3.55 2.14
N GLN A 228 -5.59 4.40 1.62
CA GLN A 228 -4.20 4.47 2.06
C GLN A 228 -4.08 4.77 3.56
N ARG A 229 -4.93 5.66 4.11
CA ARG A 229 -5.00 5.98 5.55
C ARG A 229 -5.53 4.83 6.41
N LEU A 230 -6.40 3.98 5.86
CA LEU A 230 -6.90 2.78 6.53
C LEU A 230 -5.86 1.64 6.57
N LEU A 231 -4.86 1.68 5.68
CA LEU A 231 -3.77 0.70 5.72
C LEU A 231 -2.86 0.99 6.93
N PRO A 232 -2.60 -0.01 7.78
CA PRO A 232 -1.83 0.20 9.00
C PRO A 232 -0.44 0.78 8.68
N PRO A 233 -0.04 1.91 9.31
CA PRO A 233 1.32 2.45 9.15
C PRO A 233 2.30 1.37 9.60
N HIS A 234 3.31 1.12 8.78
CA HIS A 234 4.16 -0.06 8.96
C HIS A 234 5.02 0.02 10.24
N ASP A 235 5.27 1.22 10.77
CA ASP A 235 6.11 1.44 11.95
C ASP A 235 5.37 1.15 13.28
N TYR A 236 4.07 0.82 13.23
CA TYR A 236 3.23 0.62 14.41
C TYR A 236 3.60 -0.60 15.28
N TYR A 237 4.57 -1.42 14.85
CA TYR A 237 4.97 -2.65 15.54
C TYR A 237 6.47 -2.71 15.89
N GLU A 238 7.24 -1.64 15.67
CA GLU A 238 8.68 -1.63 15.98
C GLU A 238 9.00 -1.53 17.48
N ASP A 239 8.06 -1.09 18.33
CA ASP A 239 8.32 -0.82 19.77
C ASP A 239 7.80 -1.89 20.74
N LYS A 240 7.27 -3.04 20.28
CA LYS A 240 6.85 -4.15 21.17
C LYS A 240 7.61 -5.43 20.85
N GLU A 241 8.90 -5.44 21.22
CA GLU A 241 9.77 -6.63 21.22
C GLU A 241 9.52 -7.59 22.40
N GLU A 242 8.48 -7.39 23.22
CA GLU A 242 8.10 -8.35 24.25
C GLU A 242 6.75 -9.02 23.94
N GLU A 243 6.86 -10.32 23.70
CA GLU A 243 5.82 -11.34 23.76
C GLU A 243 4.77 -11.36 22.63
N VAL A 244 5.07 -12.22 21.65
CA VAL A 244 4.24 -13.32 21.12
C VAL A 244 4.47 -13.44 19.60
N GLU A 245 5.16 -14.52 19.20
CA GLU A 245 5.26 -15.03 17.82
C GLU A 245 3.89 -15.56 17.32
N GLU A 246 2.84 -14.77 17.46
CA GLU A 246 1.64 -14.96 16.66
C GLU A 246 1.88 -14.17 15.38
N GLU A 247 1.96 -14.88 14.26
CA GLU A 247 1.86 -14.31 12.92
C GLU A 247 0.56 -13.49 12.88
N LYS A 248 0.62 -12.22 13.28
CA LYS A 248 -0.50 -11.31 13.16
C LYS A 248 -0.76 -11.19 11.67
N GLU A 249 -1.84 -11.81 11.22
CA GLU A 249 -2.37 -11.68 9.86
C GLU A 249 -2.30 -10.19 9.50
N LEU A 250 -1.44 -9.82 8.55
CA LEU A 250 -1.33 -8.44 8.13
C LEU A 250 -2.50 -8.14 7.21
N LEU A 251 -2.94 -6.88 7.15
CA LEU A 251 -3.86 -6.45 6.11
C LEU A 251 -3.09 -6.50 4.77
N VAL A 252 -3.23 -7.61 4.05
CA VAL A 252 -2.53 -7.85 2.77
C VAL A 252 -3.44 -7.45 1.61
N ILE A 253 -3.08 -6.36 0.94
CA ILE A 253 -3.65 -5.99 -0.35
C ILE A 253 -2.85 -6.68 -1.47
N PRO A 254 -3.48 -7.20 -2.53
CA PRO A 254 -2.77 -7.74 -3.69
C PRO A 254 -1.78 -6.73 -4.29
N PHE A 255 -0.61 -7.18 -4.76
CA PHE A 255 0.40 -6.31 -5.35
C PHE A 255 -0.13 -5.55 -6.57
N THR A 256 -0.93 -6.22 -7.42
CA THR A 256 -1.59 -5.60 -8.58
C THR A 256 -2.52 -4.47 -8.20
N THR A 257 -3.32 -4.64 -7.14
CA THR A 257 -4.20 -3.59 -6.62
C THR A 257 -3.40 -2.41 -6.08
N LEU A 258 -2.27 -2.64 -5.39
CA LEU A 258 -1.39 -1.53 -4.97
C LEU A 258 -0.85 -0.74 -6.16
N LEU A 259 -0.43 -1.41 -7.24
CA LEU A 259 0.01 -0.74 -8.46
C LEU A 259 -1.12 0.10 -9.07
N GLU A 260 -2.34 -0.42 -9.12
CA GLU A 260 -3.51 0.32 -9.62
C GLU A 260 -3.89 1.50 -8.72
N MET A 261 -3.78 1.35 -7.40
CA MET A 261 -3.97 2.44 -6.44
C MET A 261 -2.94 3.55 -6.65
N LEU A 262 -1.66 3.21 -6.81
CA LEU A 262 -0.61 4.21 -7.07
C LEU A 262 -0.85 4.91 -8.41
N LYS A 263 -1.24 4.16 -9.45
CA LYS A 263 -1.61 4.74 -10.75
C LYS A 263 -2.74 5.76 -10.60
N THR A 264 -3.80 5.38 -9.89
CA THR A 264 -4.95 6.26 -9.63
C THR A 264 -4.57 7.47 -8.77
N ALA A 265 -3.70 7.30 -7.77
CA ALA A 265 -3.18 8.39 -6.94
C ALA A 265 -2.44 9.45 -7.77
N VAL A 266 -1.57 9.01 -8.68
CA VAL A 266 -0.81 9.92 -9.55
C VAL A 266 -1.72 10.61 -10.56
N GLU A 267 -2.60 9.87 -11.25
CA GLU A 267 -3.53 10.43 -12.23
C GLU A 267 -4.57 11.40 -11.65
N SER A 268 -4.96 11.19 -10.39
CA SER A 268 -5.95 12.03 -9.70
C SER A 268 -5.32 13.20 -8.94
N GLY A 269 -3.99 13.30 -8.91
CA GLY A 269 -3.29 14.35 -8.17
C GLY A 269 -3.49 14.24 -6.66
N ALA A 270 -3.46 13.01 -6.13
CA ALA A 270 -3.52 12.75 -4.68
C ALA A 270 -2.33 13.38 -3.93
N SER A 271 -2.46 13.47 -2.61
CA SER A 271 -1.40 13.95 -1.71
C SER A 271 -0.08 13.17 -1.86
N GLU A 272 1.04 13.85 -1.58
CA GLU A 272 2.36 13.22 -1.62
C GLU A 272 2.48 12.15 -0.52
N GLU A 273 1.85 12.36 0.64
CA GLU A 273 1.79 11.38 1.72
C GLU A 273 1.13 10.06 1.27
N CYS A 274 0.07 10.16 0.47
CA CYS A 274 -0.60 9.00 -0.10
C CYS A 274 0.33 8.26 -1.09
N LYS A 275 0.96 9.00 -2.00
CA LYS A 275 1.89 8.43 -3.00
C LYS A 275 3.09 7.77 -2.33
N ASP A 276 3.75 8.45 -1.40
CA ASP A 276 4.89 7.94 -0.66
C ASP A 276 4.51 6.69 0.14
N GLY A 277 3.34 6.69 0.78
CA GLY A 277 2.84 5.53 1.51
C GLY A 277 2.51 4.32 0.63
N LEU A 278 2.05 4.53 -0.61
CA LEU A 278 1.83 3.46 -1.58
C LEU A 278 3.16 2.96 -2.17
N GLU A 279 4.06 3.86 -2.52
CA GLU A 279 5.39 3.54 -3.01
C GLU A 279 6.20 2.75 -1.98
N ASP A 280 6.15 3.09 -0.69
CA ASP A 280 6.82 2.33 0.35
C ASP A 280 6.29 0.88 0.43
N ARG A 281 4.97 0.69 0.30
CA ARG A 281 4.35 -0.65 0.31
C ARG A 281 4.69 -1.47 -0.93
N ILE A 282 4.73 -0.83 -2.10
CA ILE A 282 5.15 -1.48 -3.36
C ILE A 282 6.63 -1.82 -3.28
N GLY A 283 7.45 -0.89 -2.80
CA GLY A 283 8.89 -1.04 -2.63
C GLY A 283 9.23 -2.21 -1.72
N LYS A 284 8.48 -2.45 -0.65
CA LYS A 284 8.68 -3.62 0.25
C LYS A 284 8.44 -4.97 -0.42
N ARG A 285 7.59 -5.05 -1.44
CA ARG A 285 7.25 -6.29 -2.18
C ARG A 285 7.74 -6.25 -3.63
N LEU A 286 8.85 -5.56 -3.86
CA LEU A 286 9.40 -5.37 -5.21
C LEU A 286 9.81 -6.70 -5.85
N ASP A 287 9.97 -7.77 -5.08
CA ASP A 287 10.20 -9.13 -5.57
C ASP A 287 9.00 -9.73 -6.32
N GLU A 288 7.79 -9.19 -6.18
CA GLU A 288 6.61 -9.58 -6.96
C GLU A 288 6.50 -8.85 -8.31
N VAL A 289 7.36 -7.84 -8.56
CA VAL A 289 7.24 -6.95 -9.73
C VAL A 289 7.63 -7.64 -11.04
N THR A 290 6.90 -7.32 -12.11
CA THR A 290 7.27 -7.72 -13.48
C THR A 290 7.94 -6.57 -14.22
N VAL A 291 8.63 -6.89 -15.33
CA VAL A 291 9.24 -5.88 -16.21
C VAL A 291 8.19 -4.89 -16.72
N GLN A 292 6.99 -5.37 -17.06
CA GLN A 292 5.90 -4.51 -17.55
C GLN A 292 5.35 -3.57 -16.47
N ASP A 293 5.35 -4.00 -15.21
CA ASP A 293 4.99 -3.15 -14.09
C ASP A 293 6.03 -2.05 -13.87
N LEU A 294 7.33 -2.36 -13.97
CA LEU A 294 8.38 -1.35 -13.88
C LEU A 294 8.31 -0.31 -15.00
N ILE A 295 8.03 -0.75 -16.24
CA ILE A 295 7.77 0.16 -17.37
C ILE A 295 6.60 1.08 -17.03
N SER A 296 5.47 0.50 -16.62
CA SER A 296 4.27 1.25 -16.23
C SER A 296 4.55 2.27 -15.11
N LEU A 297 5.34 1.89 -14.10
CA LEU A 297 5.71 2.75 -12.97
C LEU A 297 6.66 3.87 -13.38
N SER A 298 7.60 3.59 -14.27
CA SER A 298 8.55 4.59 -14.78
C SER A 298 7.88 5.60 -15.72
N GLU A 299 6.82 5.22 -16.43
CA GLU A 299 6.06 6.13 -17.30
C GLU A 299 5.01 6.95 -16.52
N LEU A 300 4.71 6.54 -15.28
CA LEU A 300 3.54 7.01 -14.54
C LEU A 300 3.51 8.52 -14.31
N TYR A 301 4.58 9.06 -13.72
CA TYR A 301 4.66 10.47 -13.34
C TYR A 301 4.73 11.42 -14.54
N ASN A 302 5.33 10.96 -15.65
CA ASN A 302 5.43 11.77 -16.87
C ASN A 302 4.10 11.83 -17.64
N SER A 303 3.23 10.83 -17.50
CA SER A 303 1.90 10.85 -18.12
C SER A 303 0.97 11.91 -17.51
N ALA A 304 1.10 12.18 -16.21
CA ALA A 304 0.29 13.15 -15.48
C ALA A 304 0.70 14.62 -15.72
N GLU A 305 1.99 14.90 -15.92
CA GLU A 305 2.51 16.25 -16.22
C GLU A 305 2.27 16.72 -17.66
N LYS A 306 1.87 15.83 -18.58
CA LYS A 306 1.66 16.14 -20.01
C LYS A 306 0.51 17.11 -20.33
N GLN A 307 -0.27 17.58 -19.34
CA GLN A 307 -1.22 18.67 -19.57
C GLN A 307 -0.55 20.05 -19.77
N GLY A 308 0.77 20.16 -19.58
CA GLY A 308 1.55 21.39 -19.72
C GLY A 308 2.57 21.40 -20.86
N GLY A 309 2.21 21.02 -22.09
CA GLY A 309 2.87 21.47 -23.34
C GLY A 309 4.39 21.30 -23.55
N GLY A 310 5.11 20.58 -22.69
CA GLY A 310 6.54 20.30 -22.83
C GLY A 310 6.77 18.84 -23.22
N GLY A 311 7.60 18.59 -24.24
CA GLY A 311 8.08 17.25 -24.60
C GLY A 311 8.94 16.64 -23.49
N GLY A 312 8.29 16.19 -22.40
CA GLY A 312 8.93 15.59 -21.24
C GLY A 312 9.46 14.19 -21.52
N GLU A 313 10.49 13.81 -20.75
CA GLU A 313 11.09 12.47 -20.76
C GLU A 313 10.03 11.40 -20.56
N LYS A 314 10.13 10.29 -21.29
CA LYS A 314 9.15 9.20 -21.20
C LYS A 314 9.26 8.43 -19.88
N TYR A 315 10.46 8.34 -19.31
CA TYR A 315 10.77 7.50 -18.15
C TYR A 315 11.27 8.34 -16.97
N ASP A 316 10.68 8.17 -15.79
CA ASP A 316 11.14 8.76 -14.53
C ASP A 316 11.92 7.72 -13.72
N SER A 317 13.18 8.06 -13.44
CA SER A 317 14.05 7.23 -12.59
C SER A 317 13.82 7.48 -11.09
N LYS A 318 13.16 8.57 -10.69
CA LYS A 318 12.98 8.93 -9.27
C LYS A 318 12.04 7.98 -8.53
N CYS A 319 10.89 7.64 -9.13
CA CYS A 319 9.98 6.63 -8.60
C CYS A 319 10.70 5.30 -8.34
N LEU A 320 11.42 4.78 -9.33
CA LEU A 320 12.20 3.54 -9.20
C LEU A 320 13.29 3.64 -8.12
N LYS A 321 13.95 4.80 -7.99
CA LYS A 321 14.90 5.05 -6.88
C LYS A 321 14.21 4.93 -5.52
N ARG A 322 13.01 5.50 -5.35
CA ARG A 322 12.25 5.44 -4.09
C ARG A 322 11.79 4.01 -3.76
N LEU A 323 11.26 3.29 -4.75
CA LEU A 323 10.88 1.87 -4.61
C LEU A 323 12.06 0.99 -4.21
N MET A 324 13.19 1.12 -4.93
CA MET A 324 14.41 0.37 -4.64
C MET A 324 14.96 0.72 -3.26
N LYS A 325 14.95 2.01 -2.88
CA LYS A 325 15.32 2.47 -1.55
C LYS A 325 14.46 1.79 -0.49
N SER A 326 13.14 1.81 -0.63
CA SER A 326 12.23 1.15 0.31
C SER A 326 12.50 -0.36 0.40
N TYR A 327 12.65 -1.06 -0.73
CA TYR A 327 13.01 -2.49 -0.72
C TYR A 327 14.28 -2.74 0.09
N CYS A 328 15.33 -1.98 -0.18
CA CYS A 328 16.63 -2.14 0.47
C CYS A 328 16.62 -1.76 1.95
N CYS A 329 15.88 -0.72 2.35
CA CYS A 329 15.81 -0.34 3.76
C CYS A 329 15.04 -1.41 4.58
N ASN A 330 14.03 -2.06 3.98
CA ASN A 330 13.07 -2.96 4.65
C ASN A 330 13.35 -4.46 4.49
N TYR A 331 14.32 -4.83 3.66
CA TYR A 331 14.65 -6.23 3.46
C TYR A 331 15.15 -6.90 4.75
N ARG A 332 14.37 -7.85 5.27
CA ARG A 332 14.67 -8.69 6.45
C ARG A 332 15.01 -10.13 6.10
N GLY A 333 15.03 -10.47 4.81
CA GLY A 333 15.32 -11.82 4.33
C GLY A 333 16.71 -12.30 4.74
N SER A 334 16.79 -13.54 5.22
CA SER A 334 18.08 -14.22 5.39
C SER A 334 18.67 -14.72 4.05
N ASP A 335 17.83 -14.83 3.02
CA ASP A 335 18.16 -15.45 1.73
C ASP A 335 18.05 -14.45 0.56
N VAL A 336 19.13 -14.33 -0.22
CA VAL A 336 19.37 -13.31 -1.25
C VAL A 336 18.47 -13.48 -2.49
N THR A 337 17.67 -14.55 -2.56
CA THR A 337 16.80 -14.90 -3.70
C THR A 337 15.87 -13.78 -4.14
N GLY A 338 15.18 -13.10 -3.22
CA GLY A 338 14.31 -11.96 -3.56
C GLY A 338 15.07 -10.82 -4.24
N PHE A 339 16.27 -10.52 -3.74
CA PHE A 339 17.15 -9.51 -4.32
C PHE A 339 17.67 -9.92 -5.69
N VAL A 340 18.05 -11.19 -5.88
CA VAL A 340 18.46 -11.72 -7.19
C VAL A 340 17.34 -11.50 -8.21
N LYS A 341 16.11 -11.88 -7.86
CA LYS A 341 14.93 -11.69 -8.72
C LYS A 341 14.71 -10.22 -9.07
N VAL A 342 14.77 -9.32 -8.09
CA VAL A 342 14.66 -7.86 -8.33
C VAL A 342 15.78 -7.37 -9.26
N GLY A 343 17.02 -7.84 -9.06
CA GLY A 343 18.15 -7.50 -9.92
C GLY A 343 17.98 -7.98 -11.37
N GLU A 344 17.47 -9.20 -11.56
CA GLU A 344 17.16 -9.76 -12.88
C GLU A 344 16.08 -8.95 -13.60
N VAL A 345 14.96 -8.66 -12.92
CA VAL A 345 13.86 -7.86 -13.48
C VAL A 345 14.32 -6.45 -13.82
N MET A 346 15.16 -5.83 -12.98
CA MET A 346 15.77 -4.51 -13.27
C MET A 346 16.68 -4.54 -14.50
N ASN A 347 17.47 -5.61 -14.68
CA ASN A 347 18.33 -5.77 -15.83
C ASN A 347 17.53 -5.98 -17.13
N GLU A 348 16.47 -6.77 -17.08
CA GLU A 348 15.56 -6.95 -18.23
C GLU A 348 14.82 -5.65 -18.58
N PHE A 349 14.33 -4.93 -17.56
CA PHE A 349 13.75 -3.60 -17.72
C PHE A 349 14.71 -2.62 -18.39
N LEU A 350 15.96 -2.56 -17.94
CA LEU A 350 16.98 -1.69 -18.53
C LEU A 350 17.20 -2.00 -20.01
N VAL A 351 17.29 -3.28 -20.38
CA VAL A 351 17.42 -3.70 -21.78
C VAL A 351 16.23 -3.23 -22.61
N GLU A 352 15.00 -3.38 -22.10
CA GLU A 352 13.78 -2.98 -22.81
C GLU A 352 13.70 -1.46 -23.02
N VAL A 353 13.97 -0.69 -21.97
CA VAL A 353 13.96 0.77 -22.05
C VAL A 353 15.09 1.30 -22.95
N SER A 354 16.24 0.60 -23.00
CA SER A 354 17.36 0.94 -23.89
C SER A 354 17.04 0.82 -25.38
N ARG A 355 15.99 0.08 -25.76
CA ARG A 355 15.54 -0.02 -27.15
C ARG A 355 14.85 1.26 -27.64
N ASN A 356 14.48 2.14 -26.72
CA ASN A 356 13.76 3.36 -27.05
C ASN A 356 14.71 4.49 -27.46
N PRO A 357 14.62 5.01 -28.70
CA PRO A 357 15.49 6.10 -29.17
C PRO A 357 15.22 7.46 -28.50
N GLU A 358 14.10 7.62 -27.79
CA GLU A 358 13.78 8.84 -27.04
C GLU A 358 14.34 8.83 -25.60
N LEU A 359 15.04 7.75 -25.19
CA LEU A 359 15.61 7.64 -23.86
C LEU A 359 16.85 8.54 -23.71
N LYS A 360 16.73 9.58 -22.88
CA LYS A 360 17.87 10.46 -22.59
C LYS A 360 18.98 9.73 -21.82
N MET A 361 20.21 10.15 -22.09
CA MET A 361 21.41 9.63 -21.45
C MET A 361 21.38 9.76 -19.93
N GLU A 362 20.91 10.90 -19.40
CA GLU A 362 20.83 11.15 -17.95
C GLU A 362 19.91 10.14 -17.25
N THR A 363 18.74 9.87 -17.84
CA THR A 363 17.78 8.89 -17.34
C THR A 363 18.36 7.48 -17.40
N PHE A 364 19.02 7.10 -18.51
CA PHE A 364 19.66 5.80 -18.64
C PHE A 364 20.77 5.59 -17.59
N VAL A 365 21.69 6.55 -17.44
CA VAL A 365 22.79 6.48 -16.47
C VAL A 365 22.24 6.34 -15.04
N SER A 366 21.21 7.12 -14.70
CA SER A 366 20.52 7.05 -13.41
C SER A 366 19.94 5.67 -13.11
N LEU A 367 19.36 4.98 -14.11
CA LEU A 367 18.83 3.62 -13.98
C LEU A 367 19.96 2.57 -13.97
N ALA A 368 21.02 2.77 -14.74
CA ALA A 368 22.20 1.91 -14.77
C ALA A 368 22.94 1.91 -13.43
N GLU A 369 23.07 3.08 -12.78
CA GLU A 369 23.63 3.20 -11.43
C GLU A 369 22.79 2.46 -10.38
N LEU A 370 21.46 2.49 -10.51
CA LEU A 370 20.57 1.71 -9.65
C LEU A 370 20.79 0.21 -9.81
N SER A 371 20.79 -0.30 -11.04
CA SER A 371 21.05 -1.72 -11.32
C SER A 371 22.43 -2.14 -10.81
N SER A 372 23.47 -1.37 -11.10
CA SER A 372 24.83 -1.60 -10.60
C SER A 372 24.87 -1.70 -9.07
N THR A 373 24.16 -0.80 -8.38
CA THR A 373 24.07 -0.81 -6.92
C THR A 373 23.42 -2.09 -6.39
N VAL A 374 22.40 -2.63 -7.06
CA VAL A 374 21.76 -3.90 -6.71
C VAL A 374 22.71 -5.08 -6.96
N SER A 375 23.34 -5.15 -8.15
CA SER A 375 24.30 -6.23 -8.47
C SER A 375 25.47 -6.28 -7.50
N THR A 376 26.02 -5.11 -7.12
CA THR A 376 27.11 -5.05 -6.12
C THR A 376 26.68 -5.52 -4.73
N ALA A 377 25.41 -5.35 -4.36
CA ALA A 377 24.89 -5.79 -3.06
C ALA A 377 24.67 -7.31 -3.01
N ILE A 378 24.41 -7.94 -4.15
CA ILE A 378 24.09 -9.36 -4.25
C ILE A 378 25.34 -10.20 -4.57
N HIS A 379 26.46 -9.54 -4.91
CA HIS A 379 27.59 -10.18 -5.59
C HIS A 379 27.14 -10.90 -6.88
N GLY A 380 26.12 -10.36 -7.56
CA GLY A 380 25.55 -10.92 -8.79
C GLY A 380 26.31 -10.49 -10.05
N CYS A 381 26.15 -11.26 -11.13
CA CYS A 381 26.75 -10.93 -12.42
C CYS A 381 26.20 -9.60 -12.98
N SER A 382 27.08 -8.80 -13.59
CA SER A 382 26.73 -7.52 -14.24
C SER A 382 26.44 -7.66 -15.74
N ASP A 383 26.29 -8.90 -16.22
CA ASP A 383 26.08 -9.21 -17.65
C ASP A 383 24.79 -8.58 -18.19
N GLY A 384 23.71 -8.57 -17.40
CA GLY A 384 22.45 -7.93 -17.76
C GLY A 384 22.59 -6.41 -17.97
N LEU A 385 23.37 -5.75 -17.10
CA LEU A 385 23.70 -4.34 -17.21
C LEU A 385 24.57 -4.06 -18.44
N TYR A 386 25.58 -4.89 -18.70
CA TYR A 386 26.39 -4.80 -19.92
C TYR A 386 25.54 -4.93 -21.19
N ARG A 387 24.62 -5.90 -21.22
CA ARG A 387 23.69 -6.08 -22.34
C ARG A 387 22.81 -4.86 -22.55
N ALA A 388 22.30 -4.23 -21.48
CA ALA A 388 21.54 -3.01 -21.60
C ALA A 388 22.37 -1.85 -22.18
N MET A 389 23.62 -1.70 -21.73
CA MET A 389 24.54 -0.69 -22.27
C MET A 389 24.85 -0.90 -23.75
N ASP A 390 25.10 -2.14 -24.17
CA ASP A 390 25.36 -2.45 -25.58
C ASP A 390 24.14 -2.11 -26.47
N VAL A 391 22.94 -2.49 -26.03
CA VAL A 391 21.68 -2.14 -26.71
C VAL A 391 21.45 -0.63 -26.75
N TYR A 392 21.78 0.09 -25.67
CA TYR A 392 21.67 1.55 -25.63
C TYR A 392 22.65 2.21 -26.62
N LEU A 393 23.90 1.75 -26.66
CA LEU A 393 24.90 2.26 -27.61
C LEU A 393 24.57 1.91 -29.07
N GLU A 394 23.92 0.77 -29.31
CA GLU A 394 23.41 0.40 -30.63
C GLU A 394 22.31 1.33 -31.10
N THR A 395 21.35 1.64 -30.24
CA THR A 395 20.23 2.54 -30.57
C THR A 395 20.65 4.00 -30.64
N HIS A 396 21.64 4.41 -29.85
CA HIS A 396 22.14 5.79 -29.73
C HIS A 396 23.52 5.94 -30.39
N GLY A 397 23.66 5.50 -31.64
CA GLY A 397 24.93 5.52 -32.37
C GLY A 397 25.54 6.91 -32.61
N TRP A 398 24.81 7.99 -32.31
CA TRP A 398 25.27 9.38 -32.42
C TRP A 398 26.05 9.89 -31.19
N LEU A 399 26.17 9.10 -30.13
CA LEU A 399 26.91 9.49 -28.92
C LEU A 399 28.41 9.65 -29.19
N THR A 400 28.99 10.69 -28.60
CA THR A 400 30.42 10.97 -28.61
C THR A 400 31.18 10.00 -27.69
N GLU A 401 32.50 9.86 -27.88
CA GLU A 401 33.32 9.00 -27.02
C GLU A 401 33.23 9.36 -25.53
N GLN A 402 33.11 10.65 -25.19
CA GLN A 402 32.93 11.09 -23.80
C GLN A 402 31.57 10.66 -23.23
N GLU A 403 30.50 10.78 -24.01
CA GLU A 403 29.17 10.34 -23.60
C GLU A 403 29.11 8.82 -23.43
N LYS A 404 29.76 8.06 -24.33
CA LYS A 404 29.91 6.61 -24.18
C LYS A 404 30.66 6.23 -22.90
N GLU A 405 31.71 6.97 -22.52
CA GLU A 405 32.40 6.78 -21.25
C GLU A 405 31.47 7.00 -20.04
N VAL A 406 30.61 8.01 -20.10
CA VAL A 406 29.62 8.30 -19.04
C VAL A 406 28.58 7.18 -18.95
N VAL A 407 28.00 6.77 -20.07
CA VAL A 407 27.03 5.66 -20.16
C VAL A 407 27.60 4.38 -19.56
N CYS A 408 28.85 4.04 -19.89
CA CYS A 408 29.51 2.84 -19.40
C CYS A 408 30.12 2.97 -17.99
N GLY A 409 30.04 4.14 -17.36
CA GLY A 409 30.70 4.43 -16.09
C GLY A 409 30.22 3.57 -14.92
N ALA A 410 28.94 3.15 -14.94
CA ALA A 410 28.32 2.33 -13.90
C ALA A 410 28.72 0.83 -13.97
N LEU A 411 29.40 0.39 -15.02
CA LEU A 411 29.72 -1.03 -15.24
C LEU A 411 30.91 -1.48 -14.38
N GLU A 412 30.70 -2.49 -13.54
CA GLU A 412 31.76 -3.11 -12.76
C GLU A 412 32.36 -4.30 -13.52
N CYS A 413 33.45 -4.08 -14.26
CA CYS A 413 34.09 -5.08 -15.13
C CYS A 413 34.51 -6.38 -14.41
N SER A 414 34.75 -6.34 -13.08
CA SER A 414 35.10 -7.53 -12.28
C SER A 414 33.93 -8.47 -12.04
N MET A 415 32.69 -8.00 -12.25
CA MET A 415 31.47 -8.77 -12.04
C MET A 415 30.91 -9.32 -13.37
N LEU A 416 31.69 -9.28 -14.45
CA LEU A 416 31.30 -9.82 -15.76
C LEU A 416 31.73 -11.29 -15.89
N SER A 417 30.84 -12.11 -16.47
CA SER A 417 31.19 -13.46 -16.89
C SER A 417 32.31 -13.47 -17.92
N THR A 418 32.92 -14.64 -18.13
CA THR A 418 33.95 -14.82 -19.15
C THR A 418 33.39 -14.55 -20.55
N GLU A 419 32.18 -15.03 -20.85
CA GLU A 419 31.54 -14.80 -22.15
C GLU A 419 31.24 -13.30 -22.37
N ALA A 420 30.73 -12.61 -21.36
CA ALA A 420 30.45 -11.17 -21.47
C ALA A 420 31.72 -10.34 -21.66
N ARG A 421 32.84 -10.75 -21.03
CA ARG A 421 34.14 -10.10 -21.22
C ARG A 421 34.68 -10.32 -22.62
N GLU A 422 34.61 -11.53 -23.17
CA GLU A 422 35.01 -11.82 -24.54
C GLU A 422 34.21 -10.98 -25.55
N HIS A 423 32.88 -10.90 -25.35
CA HIS A 423 32.03 -10.04 -26.17
C HIS A 423 32.43 -8.57 -26.05
N ALA A 424 32.67 -8.06 -24.84
CA ALA A 424 33.07 -6.67 -24.61
C ALA A 424 34.41 -6.32 -25.25
N VAL A 425 35.38 -7.24 -25.31
CA VAL A 425 36.66 -7.01 -26.00
C VAL A 425 36.47 -6.86 -27.51
N GLY A 426 35.54 -7.62 -28.10
CA GLY A 426 35.21 -7.55 -29.52
C GLY A 426 34.27 -6.41 -29.91
N ASN A 427 33.65 -5.72 -28.95
CA ASN A 427 32.61 -4.75 -29.20
C ASN A 427 33.18 -3.37 -29.59
N GLN A 428 33.05 -3.03 -30.88
CA GLN A 428 33.54 -1.75 -31.44
C GLN A 428 32.74 -0.53 -30.97
N ARG A 429 31.58 -0.72 -30.36
CA ARG A 429 30.72 0.37 -29.87
C ARG A 429 31.19 0.91 -28.52
N LEU A 430 31.97 0.13 -27.76
CA LEU A 430 32.44 0.49 -26.43
C LEU A 430 33.62 1.48 -26.48
N PRO A 431 33.73 2.38 -25.50
CA PRO A 431 34.86 3.28 -25.41
C PRO A 431 36.15 2.48 -25.09
N LEU A 432 37.26 2.84 -25.74
CA LEU A 432 38.55 2.13 -25.62
C LEU A 432 39.01 1.97 -24.16
N ARG A 433 38.76 2.99 -23.33
CA ARG A 433 39.09 2.97 -21.91
C ARG A 433 38.39 1.84 -21.16
N LEU A 434 37.14 1.53 -21.50
CA LEU A 434 36.41 0.41 -20.91
C LEU A 434 36.95 -0.92 -21.39
N VAL A 435 37.23 -1.06 -22.69
CA VAL A 435 37.80 -2.27 -23.28
C VAL A 435 39.13 -2.63 -22.60
N VAL A 436 40.00 -1.64 -22.38
CA VAL A 436 41.26 -1.83 -21.64
C VAL A 436 41.02 -2.29 -20.20
N ARG A 437 40.02 -1.74 -19.49
CA ARG A 437 39.67 -2.18 -18.13
C ARG A 437 39.19 -3.63 -18.11
N VAL A 438 38.36 -4.02 -19.07
CA VAL A 438 37.88 -5.42 -19.22
C VAL A 438 39.04 -6.36 -19.49
N LEU A 439 39.95 -6.00 -20.41
CA LEU A 439 41.15 -6.78 -20.71
C LEU A 439 42.04 -6.94 -19.48
N PHE A 440 42.24 -5.88 -18.71
CA PHE A 440 43.06 -5.93 -17.50
C PHE A 440 42.49 -6.90 -16.46
N VAL A 441 41.17 -6.89 -16.26
CA VAL A 441 40.47 -7.84 -15.39
C VAL A 441 40.62 -9.28 -15.92
N ALA A 442 40.40 -9.51 -17.21
CA ALA A 442 40.51 -10.82 -17.83
C ALA A 442 41.93 -11.41 -17.73
N ILE A 443 42.95 -10.59 -17.98
CA ILE A 443 44.37 -11.00 -17.85
C ILE A 443 44.73 -11.28 -16.38
N GLY A 444 44.22 -10.47 -15.44
CA GLY A 444 44.44 -10.67 -14.02
C GLY A 444 43.93 -12.02 -13.50
N GLU A 445 42.74 -12.45 -13.95
CA GLU A 445 42.18 -13.75 -13.58
C GLU A 445 42.91 -14.93 -14.22
N MET A 446 43.36 -14.81 -15.48
CA MET A 446 44.18 -15.85 -16.12
C MET A 446 45.48 -16.08 -15.36
N LYS A 447 46.18 -15.01 -14.96
CA LYS A 447 47.42 -15.13 -14.17
C LYS A 447 47.20 -15.78 -12.80
N LEU A 448 46.06 -15.52 -12.15
CA LEU A 448 45.69 -16.18 -10.89
C LEU A 448 45.39 -17.66 -11.10
N ARG A 449 44.68 -18.01 -12.20
CA ARG A 449 44.42 -19.41 -12.56
C ARG A 449 45.71 -20.16 -12.86
N ASP A 450 46.64 -19.58 -13.62
CA ASP A 450 47.95 -20.17 -13.93
C ASP A 450 48.78 -20.40 -12.66
N THR A 451 48.76 -19.48 -11.69
CA THR A 451 49.42 -19.69 -10.40
C THR A 451 48.72 -20.76 -9.55
N ALA A 452 47.40 -20.88 -9.63
CA ALA A 452 46.64 -21.89 -8.90
C ALA A 452 46.84 -23.30 -9.49
N THR A 453 46.92 -23.44 -10.82
CA THR A 453 47.29 -24.69 -11.49
C THR A 453 48.74 -25.09 -11.21
N ILE A 454 49.66 -24.13 -11.11
CA ILE A 454 51.04 -24.42 -10.69
C ILE A 454 51.09 -24.90 -9.24
N VAL A 455 50.28 -24.33 -8.34
CA VAL A 455 50.21 -24.77 -6.93
C VAL A 455 49.52 -26.13 -6.78
N THR A 456 48.52 -26.45 -7.59
CA THR A 456 47.89 -27.78 -7.57
C THR A 456 48.74 -28.84 -8.27
N GLN A 457 49.50 -28.50 -9.31
CA GLN A 457 50.50 -29.39 -9.92
C GLN A 457 51.70 -29.61 -8.98
N ALA A 458 52.21 -28.56 -8.33
CA ALA A 458 53.27 -28.69 -7.31
C ALA A 458 52.79 -29.40 -6.03
N GLY A 459 51.47 -29.42 -5.76
CA GLY A 459 50.85 -30.22 -4.72
C GLY A 459 50.68 -31.69 -5.11
N ALA A 460 50.34 -31.96 -6.37
CA ALA A 460 50.18 -33.32 -6.92
C ALA A 460 51.52 -34.05 -7.08
N GLU A 461 52.59 -33.33 -7.45
CA GLU A 461 53.97 -33.87 -7.54
C GLU A 461 54.57 -34.24 -6.17
N ARG A 462 53.90 -33.91 -5.06
CA ARG A 462 54.33 -34.29 -3.69
C ARG A 462 53.58 -35.48 -3.11
N SER A 463 52.68 -36.10 -3.88
CA SER A 463 51.83 -37.21 -3.44
C SER A 463 51.94 -38.49 -4.29
N GLU A 464 52.88 -38.54 -5.23
CA GLU A 464 53.25 -39.78 -5.94
C GLU A 464 54.38 -40.53 -5.20
N GLU A 465 54.14 -40.93 -3.96
CA GLU A 465 54.84 -42.07 -3.37
C GLU A 465 53.86 -42.77 -2.42
N TYR A 466 53.62 -44.06 -2.69
CA TYR A 466 52.68 -45.01 -2.05
C TYR A 466 51.26 -45.16 -2.66
N GLY A 467 51.08 -46.27 -3.39
CA GLY A 467 49.92 -47.15 -3.18
C GLY A 467 49.00 -47.40 -4.37
N GLU A 468 49.30 -48.47 -5.11
CA GLU A 468 48.43 -49.15 -6.08
C GLU A 468 47.08 -49.59 -5.47
N GLY A 469 45.97 -49.44 -6.21
CA GLY A 469 44.65 -49.95 -5.80
C GLY A 469 43.52 -49.65 -6.79
N THR A 470 43.36 -50.53 -7.78
CA THR A 470 42.28 -50.55 -8.79
C THR A 470 40.86 -50.45 -8.21
N ARG A 471 40.02 -49.54 -8.74
CA ARG A 471 38.56 -49.75 -8.94
C ARG A 471 37.98 -48.74 -9.95
N ARG A 472 37.45 -49.27 -11.05
CA ARG A 472 36.58 -48.60 -12.03
C ARG A 472 35.22 -48.28 -11.39
N GLY A 473 34.68 -47.09 -11.65
CA GLY A 473 33.24 -46.83 -11.58
C GLY A 473 32.82 -45.38 -11.33
N ASN A 474 32.28 -44.75 -12.39
CA ASN A 474 31.35 -43.61 -12.42
C ASN A 474 31.84 -42.22 -11.98
N ASP A 475 32.60 -41.57 -12.87
CA ASP A 475 32.73 -40.11 -12.93
C ASP A 475 31.63 -39.56 -13.83
N ASP A 476 30.60 -38.95 -13.23
CA ASP A 476 29.73 -37.95 -13.90
C ASP A 476 28.89 -37.13 -12.89
N ASN A 477 28.89 -37.46 -11.59
CA ASN A 477 28.08 -36.75 -10.58
C ASN A 477 28.87 -35.87 -9.58
N ASN A 478 30.18 -35.66 -9.76
CA ASN A 478 31.00 -34.99 -8.74
C ASN A 478 31.15 -33.46 -8.93
N MET A 479 30.92 -32.94 -10.15
CA MET A 479 30.99 -31.48 -10.39
C MET A 479 29.76 -30.73 -9.87
N ASP A 480 28.62 -31.39 -9.79
CA ASP A 480 27.37 -30.76 -9.33
C ASP A 480 27.28 -30.73 -7.79
N ILE A 481 27.97 -31.66 -7.11
CA ILE A 481 28.06 -31.70 -5.64
C ILE A 481 29.09 -30.67 -5.13
N LEU A 482 30.23 -30.48 -5.82
CA LEU A 482 31.24 -29.47 -5.46
C LEU A 482 30.77 -28.02 -5.67
N LEU A 483 29.91 -27.76 -6.67
CA LEU A 483 29.26 -26.45 -6.83
C LEU A 483 28.23 -26.20 -5.73
N ARG A 484 27.55 -27.24 -5.24
CA ARG A 484 26.55 -27.17 -4.17
C ARG A 484 27.15 -27.07 -2.77
N GLU A 485 28.32 -27.69 -2.53
CA GLU A 485 29.04 -27.59 -1.26
C GLU A 485 29.75 -26.24 -1.07
N LYS A 486 30.20 -25.58 -2.15
CA LYS A 486 30.67 -24.18 -2.11
C LYS A 486 29.56 -23.18 -1.74
N TYR A 487 28.32 -23.48 -2.11
CA TYR A 487 27.14 -22.69 -1.72
C TYR A 487 26.75 -22.92 -0.24
N ASN A 488 26.84 -24.16 0.26
CA ASN A 488 26.42 -24.48 1.63
C ASN A 488 27.48 -24.17 2.71
N GLY A 489 28.77 -24.15 2.39
CA GLY A 489 29.84 -23.78 3.32
C GLY A 489 29.89 -22.27 3.68
N SER A 490 29.17 -21.43 2.94
CA SER A 490 29.19 -19.97 3.09
C SER A 490 28.13 -19.42 4.07
N ILE A 491 27.21 -20.27 4.54
CA ILE A 491 26.01 -19.84 5.28
C ILE A 491 26.34 -19.28 6.69
N ASN A 492 27.41 -19.75 7.34
CA ASN A 492 27.79 -19.25 8.68
C ASN A 492 28.68 -17.99 8.66
N ASN A 493 29.43 -17.73 7.58
CA ASN A 493 30.18 -16.47 7.40
C ASN A 493 29.36 -15.36 6.70
N SER A 494 28.29 -15.74 6.00
CA SER A 494 27.34 -14.84 5.30
C SER A 494 26.65 -13.85 6.24
N ARG A 495 26.25 -14.25 7.45
CA ARG A 495 25.51 -13.37 8.38
C ARG A 495 26.26 -12.09 8.79
N LYS A 496 27.58 -12.16 9.00
CA LYS A 496 28.40 -10.97 9.33
C LYS A 496 28.70 -10.11 8.10
N ASN A 497 28.93 -10.73 6.94
CA ASN A 497 29.24 -10.00 5.70
C ASN A 497 28.01 -9.28 5.15
N ASN A 498 26.83 -9.94 5.15
CA ASN A 498 25.56 -9.38 4.68
C ASN A 498 25.20 -8.11 5.46
N SER A 499 25.37 -8.09 6.79
CA SER A 499 25.14 -6.87 7.61
C SER A 499 25.97 -5.67 7.13
N SER A 500 27.23 -5.89 6.73
CA SER A 500 28.11 -4.83 6.24
C SER A 500 27.73 -4.36 4.82
N VAL A 501 27.31 -5.30 3.97
CA VAL A 501 26.84 -5.04 2.60
C VAL A 501 25.53 -4.24 2.64
N TRP A 502 24.58 -4.63 3.49
CA TRP A 502 23.34 -3.89 3.69
C TRP A 502 23.58 -2.48 4.22
N LYS A 503 24.52 -2.30 5.16
CA LYS A 503 24.92 -0.96 5.63
C LYS A 503 25.55 -0.11 4.52
N LYS A 504 26.23 -0.70 3.54
CA LYS A 504 26.83 0.02 2.41
C LYS A 504 25.76 0.40 1.37
N LEU A 505 24.83 -0.50 1.09
CA LEU A 505 23.67 -0.28 0.23
C LEU A 505 22.76 0.83 0.78
N LYS A 506 22.40 0.73 2.05
CA LYS A 506 21.62 1.75 2.78
C LYS A 506 22.29 3.12 2.75
N ARG A 507 23.63 3.19 2.82
CA ARG A 507 24.38 4.45 2.66
C ARG A 507 24.32 5.00 1.23
N LYS A 508 24.52 4.17 0.21
CA LYS A 508 24.45 4.58 -1.20
C LYS A 508 23.06 5.07 -1.62
N LEU A 509 21.99 4.49 -1.06
CA LEU A 509 20.60 4.90 -1.32
C LEU A 509 20.08 5.99 -0.36
N GLY A 510 20.92 6.49 0.56
CA GLY A 510 20.53 7.55 1.51
C GLY A 510 19.49 7.11 2.55
N CYS A 511 19.49 5.84 2.99
CA CYS A 511 18.63 5.29 4.05
C CYS A 511 19.14 5.55 5.49
N VAL A 512 20.32 6.16 5.71
CA VAL A 512 20.90 6.29 7.07
C VAL A 512 20.69 7.70 7.62
N THR A 513 19.78 7.83 8.58
CA THR A 513 19.72 8.99 9.48
C THR A 513 20.74 8.81 10.60
N SER A 514 21.50 9.87 10.90
CA SER A 514 22.55 9.90 11.92
C SER A 514 21.97 9.87 13.34
N THR A 515 21.39 8.76 13.77
CA THR A 515 21.00 8.57 15.18
C THR A 515 21.11 7.11 15.58
N GLN A 516 22.32 6.63 15.81
CA GLN A 516 22.59 5.57 16.79
C GLN A 516 23.92 5.88 17.48
N HIS A 517 23.84 6.05 18.80
CA HIS A 517 24.95 6.23 19.72
C HIS A 517 26.12 5.30 19.37
N GLU A 518 27.24 5.87 18.90
CA GLU A 518 28.52 5.19 18.91
C GLU A 518 28.98 5.09 20.37
N SER A 519 28.71 3.94 20.99
CA SER A 519 29.41 3.55 22.21
C SER A 519 30.88 3.32 21.86
N ILE A 520 31.67 4.28 22.31
CA ILE A 520 33.13 4.32 22.34
C ILE A 520 33.68 2.95 22.75
N ASN A 521 34.46 2.32 21.87
CA ASN A 521 35.41 1.31 22.27
C ASN A 521 36.79 1.64 21.67
N CYS A 522 37.43 2.63 22.30
CA CYS A 522 38.83 2.95 22.06
C CYS A 522 39.73 1.81 22.58
N HIS A 523 40.22 0.95 21.69
CA HIS A 523 41.37 0.11 21.99
C HIS A 523 42.65 0.95 21.99
N VAL A 524 43.03 1.42 23.17
CA VAL A 524 44.34 2.03 23.45
C VAL A 524 45.43 0.98 23.26
N LYS A 525 46.22 1.12 22.19
CA LYS A 525 47.53 0.46 22.06
C LYS A 525 48.50 1.09 23.08
N ARG A 526 48.83 0.36 24.15
CA ARG A 526 49.97 0.69 25.02
C ARG A 526 51.28 0.42 24.27
N ASN A 527 51.88 1.47 23.71
CA ASN A 527 53.29 1.45 23.35
C ASN A 527 54.12 1.78 24.59
N LYS A 528 54.93 0.81 25.06
CA LYS A 528 56.10 1.08 25.88
C LYS A 528 57.16 1.71 24.97
N GLN A 529 57.53 2.95 25.24
CA GLN A 529 58.78 3.53 24.76
C GLN A 529 59.56 4.06 25.94
N ASP A 530 60.76 3.51 26.07
CA ASP A 530 61.83 3.93 26.95
C ASP A 530 62.19 5.40 26.67
N HIS A 531 62.29 6.21 27.72
CA HIS A 531 63.11 7.41 27.70
C HIS A 531 63.86 7.56 29.02
N THR A 532 65.13 7.18 28.95
CA THR A 532 66.25 7.76 29.68
C THR A 532 66.27 9.29 29.51
N VAL A 533 66.14 10.05 30.60
CA VAL A 533 66.75 11.39 30.70
C VAL A 533 67.28 11.61 32.12
N GLN A 534 68.56 11.94 32.17
CA GLN A 534 69.35 12.33 33.33
C GLN A 534 68.90 13.67 33.92
N GLY A 535 68.94 13.77 35.25
CA GLY A 535 69.82 14.73 35.94
C GLY A 535 69.38 16.20 36.11
N GLY A 536 69.01 16.53 37.36
CA GLY A 536 69.30 17.82 38.04
C GLY A 536 68.26 18.93 37.85
N LYS A 537 67.97 19.81 38.82
CA LYS A 537 68.57 20.08 40.13
C LYS A 537 67.72 21.18 40.83
N PHE A 538 67.71 21.17 42.18
CA PHE A 538 67.21 22.22 43.11
C PHE A 538 65.68 22.40 43.19
N LYS A 539 65.04 22.43 44.36
CA LYS A 539 65.47 22.89 45.69
C LYS A 539 64.70 22.14 46.79
#